data_AF-A0A257H475-F1
#
_entry.id   AF-A0A257H475-F1
#
_cell.length_a   1.000
_cell.length_b   1.000
_cell.length_c   1.000
_cell.angle_alpha   90.00
_cell.angle_beta   90.00
_cell.angle_gamma   90.00
#
_symmetry.space_group_name_H-M   'P 1'
#
loop_
_entity.id
_entity.type
_entity.pdbx_description
1 polymer ?
#
loop_
_entity_poly.entity_id
_entity_poly.type
_entity_poly.pdbx_seq_one_letter_code
_entity_poly.pdbx_strand_id
1 'polypeptide(L)' 'MRFRCKVCHQELGFEMRAGANQVLMADILDGKFCGMCHNNQIAWGPERCDLCHSALKGTPPGIVGGAQTSGPGRW' A
#
# COMPACT_ATOMS: atom_id res chain seq x y z
N MET A 1 -0.79 -11.17 -12.75
CA MET A 1 -2.14 -10.82 -12.23
C MET A 1 -2.43 -9.37 -12.61
N ARG A 2 -3.61 -9.03 -13.16
CA ARG A 2 -3.95 -7.65 -13.57
C ARG A 2 -5.11 -7.14 -12.71
N PHE A 3 -4.85 -6.16 -11.84
CA PHE A 3 -5.89 -5.51 -11.03
C PHE A 3 -6.35 -4.21 -11.69
N ARG A 4 -7.61 -3.82 -11.46
CA ARG A 4 -8.19 -2.56 -11.91
C ARG A 4 -8.14 -1.53 -10.78
N CYS A 5 -8.08 -0.24 -11.12
CA CYS A 5 -8.01 0.85 -10.14
C CYS A 5 -9.10 0.79 -9.06
N LYS A 6 -10.33 0.37 -9.44
CA LYS A 6 -11.47 0.25 -8.53
C LYS A 6 -11.26 -0.74 -7.38
N VAL A 7 -10.44 -1.77 -7.60
CA VAL A 7 -10.13 -2.75 -6.55
C VAL A 7 -9.48 -2.02 -5.38
N CYS A 8 -8.41 -1.27 -5.64
CA CYS A 8 -7.71 -0.58 -4.57
C CYS A 8 -8.48 0.65 -4.05
N HIS A 9 -9.00 1.49 -4.94
CA HIS A 9 -9.48 2.83 -4.57
C HIS A 9 -10.98 2.95 -4.29
N GLN A 10 -11.78 1.91 -4.58
CA GLN A 10 -13.20 1.87 -4.23
C GLN A 10 -13.54 0.68 -3.33
N GLU A 11 -13.05 -0.51 -3.67
CA GLU A 11 -13.38 -1.73 -2.92
C GLU A 11 -12.56 -1.81 -1.61
N LEU A 12 -11.23 -1.60 -1.68
CA LEU A 12 -10.36 -1.59 -0.50
C LEU A 12 -10.30 -0.23 0.21
N GLY A 13 -10.81 0.84 -0.40
CA GLY A 13 -10.88 2.17 0.20
C GLY A 13 -9.55 2.92 0.33
N PHE A 14 -8.51 2.55 -0.44
CA PHE A 14 -7.29 3.35 -0.48
C PHE A 14 -7.57 4.75 -1.03
N GLU A 15 -7.32 5.78 -0.24
CA GLU A 15 -7.40 7.16 -0.71
C GLU A 15 -6.41 7.40 -1.86
N MET A 16 -6.86 8.11 -2.90
CA MET A 16 -6.03 8.50 -4.05
C MET A 16 -5.09 9.67 -3.71
N ARG A 17 -4.31 9.52 -2.63
CA ARG A 17 -3.34 10.51 -2.16
C ARG A 17 -2.19 9.80 -1.45
N ALA A 18 -0.96 10.12 -1.83
CA ALA A 18 0.23 9.56 -1.18
C ALA A 18 0.26 9.94 0.30
N GLY A 19 0.55 8.97 1.17
CA GLY A 19 0.62 9.18 2.62
C GLY A 19 -0.70 9.41 3.34
N ALA A 20 -1.85 9.35 2.65
CA ALA A 20 -3.15 9.60 3.27
C ALA A 20 -3.71 8.43 4.08
N ASN A 21 -3.34 7.20 3.71
CA ASN A 21 -3.83 6.00 4.39
C ASN A 21 -2.84 5.63 5.50
N GLN A 22 -3.33 5.52 6.74
CA GLN A 22 -2.57 4.90 7.81
C GLN A 22 -2.81 3.40 7.76
N VAL A 23 -1.76 2.64 7.44
CA VAL A 23 -1.82 1.18 7.34
C VAL A 23 -0.99 0.60 8.48
N LEU A 24 -1.65 -0.02 9.45
CA LEU A 24 -0.98 -0.74 10.53
C LEU A 24 -0.80 -2.20 10.14
N MET A 25 0.23 -2.84 10.68
CA MET A 25 0.43 -4.27 10.45
C MET A 25 -0.70 -5.11 11.06
N ALA A 26 -1.33 -4.63 12.13
CA ALA A 26 -2.53 -5.24 12.69
C ALA A 26 -3.70 -5.25 11.69
N ASP A 27 -3.93 -4.15 10.96
CA ASP A 27 -4.97 -4.11 9.92
C ASP A 27 -4.69 -5.07 8.76
N ILE A 28 -3.41 -5.25 8.41
CA ILE A 28 -2.98 -6.22 7.39
C ILE A 28 -3.27 -7.66 7.87
N LEU A 29 -3.00 -7.97 9.13
CA LEU A 29 -3.32 -9.28 9.70
C LEU A 29 -4.84 -9.52 9.77
N ASP A 30 -5.63 -8.46 9.97
CA ASP A 30 -7.10 -8.49 9.90
C ASP A 30 -7.66 -8.54 8.46
N GLY A 31 -6.79 -8.66 7.44
CA GLY A 31 -7.20 -8.79 6.03
C GLY A 31 -7.57 -7.47 5.35
N LYS A 32 -7.25 -6.32 5.96
CA LYS A 32 -7.46 -5.00 5.35
C LYS A 32 -6.24 -4.55 4.55
N PHE A 33 -6.42 -3.56 3.69
CA PHE A 33 -5.35 -2.98 2.87
C PHE A 33 -4.55 -4.05 2.12
N CYS A 34 -3.24 -4.11 2.34
CA CYS A 34 -2.35 -5.10 1.73
C CYS A 34 -2.77 -6.54 2.06
N GLY A 35 -3.32 -6.77 3.27
CA GLY A 35 -3.73 -8.07 3.77
C GLY A 35 -4.88 -8.72 3.01
N MET A 36 -5.65 -7.95 2.24
CA MET A 36 -6.73 -8.51 1.42
C MET A 36 -6.18 -9.43 0.31
N CYS A 37 -4.95 -9.16 -0.16
CA CYS A 37 -4.27 -9.98 -1.15
C CYS A 37 -3.06 -10.73 -0.55
N HIS A 38 -2.31 -10.10 0.35
CA HIS A 38 -1.16 -10.70 1.02
C HIS A 38 -1.60 -11.57 2.19
N ASN A 39 -2.21 -12.71 1.87
CA ASN A 39 -2.90 -13.61 2.81
C ASN A 39 -2.58 -15.10 2.58
N ASN A 40 -1.47 -15.41 1.92
CA ASN A 40 -1.05 -16.77 1.55
C ASN A 40 -1.96 -17.50 0.54
N GLN A 41 -2.97 -16.83 -0.04
CA GLN A 41 -3.86 -17.41 -1.05
C GLN A 41 -3.70 -16.70 -2.40
N ILE A 42 -3.77 -15.37 -2.40
CA ILE A 42 -3.69 -14.55 -3.63
C ILE A 42 -2.24 -14.13 -3.90
N ALA A 43 -1.58 -13.65 -2.86
CA ALA A 43 -0.16 -13.32 -2.85
C ALA A 43 0.48 -13.92 -1.59
N TRP A 44 1.77 -13.66 -1.42
CA TRP A 44 2.49 -14.09 -0.24
C TRP A 44 1.95 -13.49 1.05
N GLY A 45 2.11 -14.22 2.15
CA GLY A 45 1.67 -13.78 3.46
C GLY A 45 2.44 -12.59 4.04
N PRO A 46 1.85 -11.89 5.02
CA PRO A 46 2.40 -10.67 5.59
C PRO A 46 3.61 -10.90 6.50
N GLU A 47 3.94 -12.16 6.81
CA GLU A 47 5.12 -12.54 7.60
C GLU A 47 6.46 -12.26 6.90
N ARG A 48 6.46 -12.01 5.59
CA ARG A 48 7.67 -11.67 4.82
C ARG A 48 7.93 -10.16 4.85
N CYS A 49 8.34 -9.69 6.03
CA CYS A 49 8.48 -8.26 6.35
C CYS A 49 9.41 -7.50 5.38
N ASP A 50 10.48 -8.14 4.95
CA ASP A 50 11.55 -7.58 4.11
C ASP A 50 11.09 -7.18 2.70
N LEU A 51 10.02 -7.81 2.21
CA LEU A 51 9.49 -7.50 0.88
C LEU A 51 8.71 -6.19 0.81
N CYS A 52 8.18 -5.73 1.95
CA CYS A 52 7.48 -4.46 2.05
C CYS A 52 8.37 -3.39 2.72
N HIS A 53 9.10 -3.77 3.76
CA HIS A 53 9.99 -2.90 4.53
C HIS A 53 11.43 -3.02 4.04
N SER A 54 11.68 -2.57 2.81
CA SER A 54 13.00 -2.63 2.17
C SER A 54 13.99 -1.58 2.66
N ALA A 55 13.52 -0.55 3.40
CA ALA A 55 14.35 0.50 3.95
C ALA A 55 14.83 0.18 5.37
N LEU A 56 15.92 0.83 5.79
CA LEU A 56 16.42 0.74 7.16
C LEU A 56 15.39 1.33 8.15
N LYS A 57 15.32 0.75 9.35
CA LYS A 57 14.46 1.27 10.41
C LYS A 57 14.86 2.72 10.72
N GLY A 58 13.88 3.62 10.72
CA GLY A 58 14.10 5.05 10.98
C GLY A 58 14.40 5.88 9.74
N THR A 59 14.51 5.27 8.56
CA THR A 59 14.49 6.02 7.30
C THR A 59 13.12 6.70 7.16
N PRO A 60 13.07 8.03 6.92
CA PRO A 60 11.82 8.71 6.66
C PRO A 60 11.09 8.07 5.46
N PRO A 61 9.75 7.98 5.50
CA PRO A 61 9.01 7.45 4.37
C PRO A 61 9.25 8.34 3.14
N GLY A 62 9.60 7.71 2.01
CA GLY A 62 9.80 8.38 0.72
C GLY A 62 8.49 8.80 0.04
N ILE A 63 7.53 9.31 0.82
CA ILE A 63 6.27 9.86 0.30
C ILE A 63 6.56 11.15 -0.46
N VAL A 64 6.76 11.02 -1.78
CA VAL A 64 6.88 12.13 -2.72
C VAL A 64 5.55 12.29 -3.48
N GLY A 65 4.92 13.46 -3.33
CA GLY A 65 3.63 13.80 -3.94
C GLY A 65 2.62 14.32 -2.92
N GLY A 66 1.90 15.40 -3.26
CA GLY A 66 0.86 16.00 -2.43
C GLY A 66 -0.55 15.50 -2.79
N ALA A 67 -1.58 16.29 -2.46
CA ALA A 67 -2.96 16.08 -2.95
C ALA A 67 -3.10 16.29 -4.48
N GLN A 68 -2.04 16.76 -5.13
CA GLN A 68 -1.95 16.91 -6.57
C GLN A 68 -1.19 15.72 -7.11
N THR A 69 -1.70 15.15 -8.21
CA THR A 69 -0.93 14.23 -9.04
C THR A 69 0.26 15.01 -9.59
N SER A 70 1.39 14.99 -8.90
CA SER A 70 2.63 15.65 -9.33
C SER A 70 3.80 14.65 -9.32
N GLY A 71 3.50 13.38 -9.60
CA GLY A 71 4.52 12.41 -10.01
C GLY A 71 5.26 12.91 -11.27
N PRO A 72 6.45 12.37 -11.58
CA PRO A 72 7.38 12.92 -12.59
C PRO A 72 6.90 12.84 -14.05
N GLY A 73 5.67 12.37 -14.29
CA GLY A 73 5.00 12.54 -15.58
C GLY A 73 4.50 13.98 -15.65
N ARG A 74 4.90 14.72 -16.67
CA ARG A 74 4.45 16.09 -16.93
C ARG A 74 2.91 16.21 -16.79
N TRP A 75 2.49 17.13 -15.93
CA TRP A 75 1.16 17.73 -15.84
C TRP A 75 1.31 19.18 -16.30
#